data_AF-A0A5J4PQQ2-F1
#
_entry.id   AF-A0A5J4PQQ2-F1
#
_cell.length_a   1.000
_cell.length_b   1.000
_cell.length_c   1.000
_cell.angle_alpha   90.00
_cell.angle_beta   90.00
_cell.angle_gamma   90.00
#
_symmetry.space_group_name_H-M   'P 1'
#
loop_
_entity.id
_entity.type
_entity.pdbx_description
1 polymer ?
#
loop_
_entity_poly.entity_id
_entity_poly.type
_entity_poly.pdbx_seq_one_letter_code
_entity_poly.pdbx_strand_id
1 'polypeptide(L)'
;YWPDEQELWITAYNPLNNKDSHSNNKLNIALHPENWRMTPDVIVADPVTTKYLPNTPVDLSFHHIMSSLNIKVKSADGDTQLGKVELSIEENQSARFYNLKTTQWEKSTSLTPSANYLLSENTSLSSIPVNLNSTPVLLFPGMEQFVKLTVDKKSPDGSYDAISMKLSDIKDNTGTPIPLLLPGVRSTLTLSLKSTNFSVDNYSLQEWGVVNKDIDTPAPSARGQIVINVYSLDIKRYKKIQSIQIISLGKEYRAIITSILSSAFPFSVLTEDLDELPQSLGVYSQLIIYMTDNSVFKIPFSMYQCQYDANRLILTIDSEAFNQ
;
A
#
# COMPACT_ATOMS: atom_id res chain seq x y z
N TYR A 1 -32.98 -1.86 9.31
CA TYR A 1 -33.85 -3.05 9.30
C TYR A 1 -32.91 -4.25 9.28
N TRP A 2 -32.91 -5.04 10.34
CA TRP A 2 -32.12 -6.26 10.42
C TRP A 2 -33.01 -7.41 9.94
N PRO A 3 -32.66 -8.16 8.88
CA PRO A 3 -33.36 -9.39 8.56
C PRO A 3 -33.15 -10.41 9.69
N ASP A 4 -34.23 -10.89 10.30
CA ASP A 4 -34.15 -11.84 11.41
C ASP A 4 -33.46 -13.15 10.96
N GLU A 5 -32.50 -13.60 11.77
CA GLU A 5 -31.76 -14.88 11.66
C GLU A 5 -30.93 -15.11 10.37
N GLN A 6 -30.83 -14.13 9.48
CA GLN A 6 -30.01 -14.23 8.28
C GLN A 6 -28.56 -13.83 8.55
N GLU A 7 -27.63 -14.59 7.97
CA GLU A 7 -26.24 -14.18 7.91
C GLU A 7 -26.12 -12.99 6.96
N LEU A 8 -25.52 -11.91 7.46
CA LEU A 8 -25.35 -10.69 6.68
C LEU A 8 -23.89 -10.54 6.27
N TRP A 9 -23.72 -10.12 5.03
CA TRP A 9 -22.45 -9.63 4.50
C TRP A 9 -22.53 -8.11 4.47
N ILE A 10 -21.75 -7.45 5.33
CA ILE A 10 -21.76 -6.00 5.49
C ILE A 10 -20.38 -5.44 5.16
N THR A 11 -20.35 -4.43 4.31
CA THR A 11 -19.16 -3.63 3.98
C THR A 11 -19.62 -2.20 3.74
N ALA A 12 -18.68 -1.26 3.71
CA ALA A 12 -18.92 0.13 3.40
C ALA A 12 -17.69 0.73 2.70
N TYR A 13 -17.89 1.87 2.06
CA TYR A 13 -16.81 2.61 1.43
C TYR A 13 -17.10 4.11 1.47
N ASN A 14 -16.05 4.92 1.31
CA ASN A 14 -16.13 6.39 1.25
C ASN A 14 -15.03 6.92 0.31
N PRO A 15 -15.27 7.97 -0.52
CA PRO A 15 -16.52 8.71 -0.69
C PRO A 15 -17.63 7.91 -1.38
N LEU A 16 -18.88 8.23 -1.02
CA LEU A 16 -20.06 7.65 -1.64
C LEU A 16 -20.14 8.06 -3.13
N ASN A 17 -20.22 7.08 -4.02
CA ASN A 17 -20.37 7.32 -5.46
C ASN A 17 -21.84 7.21 -5.88
N ASN A 18 -22.55 8.35 -5.90
CA ASN A 18 -23.96 8.41 -6.28
C ASN A 18 -24.23 8.19 -7.79
N LYS A 19 -23.18 8.04 -8.61
CA LYS A 19 -23.31 7.87 -10.07
C LYS A 19 -23.32 6.40 -10.50
N ASP A 20 -22.98 5.47 -9.62
CA ASP A 20 -23.09 4.03 -9.91
C ASP A 20 -24.56 3.61 -9.80
N SER A 21 -25.25 3.60 -10.94
CA SER A 21 -26.69 3.31 -11.02
C SER A 21 -27.03 1.84 -10.76
N HIS A 22 -26.03 0.96 -10.71
CA HIS A 22 -26.18 -0.48 -10.47
C HIS A 22 -25.11 -0.97 -9.49
N SER A 23 -25.51 -1.19 -8.23
CA SER A 23 -24.64 -1.81 -7.22
C SER A 23 -24.38 -3.27 -7.57
N ASN A 24 -23.23 -3.56 -8.18
CA ASN A 24 -22.76 -4.91 -8.49
C ASN A 24 -21.65 -5.38 -7.52
N ASN A 25 -21.56 -4.77 -6.33
CA ASN A 25 -20.47 -4.95 -5.36
C ASN A 25 -19.09 -4.56 -5.89
N LYS A 26 -19.01 -3.78 -6.98
CA LYS A 26 -17.75 -3.27 -7.52
C LYS A 26 -17.76 -1.75 -7.52
N LEU A 27 -16.67 -1.15 -7.07
CA LEU A 27 -16.44 0.27 -7.15
C LEU A 27 -15.66 0.58 -8.41
N ASN A 28 -16.24 1.37 -9.31
CA ASN A 28 -15.46 1.91 -10.43
C ASN A 28 -14.66 3.13 -9.97
N ILE A 29 -13.34 3.02 -10.00
CA ILE A 29 -12.44 4.10 -9.61
C ILE A 29 -11.63 4.48 -10.83
N ALA A 30 -11.61 5.78 -11.13
CA ALA A 30 -10.83 6.35 -12.22
C ALA A 30 -9.92 7.44 -11.67
N LEU A 31 -8.66 7.41 -12.09
CA LEU A 31 -7.73 8.51 -11.90
C LEU A 31 -8.16 9.66 -12.81
N HIS A 32 -8.09 10.88 -12.31
CA HIS A 32 -8.41 12.04 -13.14
C HIS A 32 -7.36 12.17 -14.27
N PRO A 33 -7.72 12.48 -15.53
CA PRO A 33 -6.76 12.47 -16.65
C PRO A 33 -5.67 13.56 -16.56
N GLU A 34 -6.00 14.74 -16.00
CA GLU A 34 -5.06 15.87 -15.94
C GLU A 34 -4.74 16.32 -14.51
N ASN A 35 -5.75 16.43 -13.64
CA ASN A 35 -5.60 16.90 -12.27
C ASN A 35 -5.67 15.76 -11.24
N TRP A 36 -4.53 15.16 -10.94
CA TRP A 36 -4.41 14.07 -9.96
C TRP A 36 -4.93 14.39 -8.56
N ARG A 37 -5.03 15.67 -8.17
CA ARG A 37 -5.59 16.09 -6.88
C ARG A 37 -7.10 15.87 -6.77
N MET A 38 -7.77 15.65 -7.91
CA MET A 38 -9.20 15.33 -7.96
C MET A 38 -9.47 13.83 -7.88
N THR A 39 -8.43 12.98 -7.90
CA THR A 39 -8.59 11.54 -7.70
C THR A 39 -9.07 11.31 -6.27
N PRO A 40 -10.23 10.65 -6.07
CA PRO A 40 -10.76 10.43 -4.73
C PRO A 40 -9.88 9.42 -3.98
N ASP A 41 -9.56 9.74 -2.73
CA ASP A 41 -9.01 8.77 -1.79
C ASP A 41 -10.13 7.86 -1.31
N VAL A 42 -10.19 6.64 -1.85
CA VAL A 42 -11.22 5.67 -1.51
C VAL A 42 -10.75 4.81 -0.34
N ILE A 43 -11.55 4.80 0.71
CA ILE A 43 -11.44 3.87 1.83
C ILE A 43 -12.57 2.85 1.78
N VAL A 44 -12.25 1.61 2.13
CA VAL A 44 -13.21 0.49 2.16
C VAL A 44 -13.09 -0.23 3.49
N ALA A 45 -14.22 -0.67 4.02
CA ALA A 45 -14.24 -1.57 5.16
C ALA A 45 -14.22 -3.02 4.69
N ASP A 46 -13.35 -3.83 5.29
CA ASP A 46 -13.34 -5.27 5.02
C ASP A 46 -14.73 -5.87 5.30
N PRO A 47 -15.18 -6.81 4.45
CA PRO A 47 -16.50 -7.38 4.61
C PRO A 47 -16.59 -8.21 5.89
N VAL A 48 -17.56 -7.88 6.73
CA VAL A 48 -17.90 -8.68 7.92
C VAL A 48 -19.03 -9.65 7.57
N THR A 49 -18.78 -10.93 7.77
CA THR A 49 -19.76 -12.01 7.65
C THR A 49 -20.09 -12.54 9.04
N THR A 50 -21.24 -12.19 9.58
CA THR A 50 -21.71 -12.78 10.85
C THR A 50 -23.23 -12.74 10.95
N LYS A 51 -23.77 -13.61 11.81
CA LYS A 51 -25.16 -13.55 12.25
C LYS A 51 -25.26 -12.46 13.31
N TYR A 52 -25.78 -11.30 12.92
CA TYR A 52 -26.04 -10.23 13.87
C TYR A 52 -27.40 -10.46 14.53
N LEU A 53 -27.43 -10.30 15.85
CA LEU A 53 -28.70 -10.14 16.54
C LEU A 53 -29.31 -8.79 16.16
N PRO A 54 -30.64 -8.66 16.10
CA PRO A 54 -31.28 -7.37 15.89
C PRO A 54 -30.73 -6.32 16.87
N ASN A 55 -30.45 -5.12 16.36
CA ASN A 55 -29.91 -3.98 17.12
C ASN A 55 -28.47 -4.14 17.64
N THR A 56 -27.67 -5.03 17.05
CA THR A 56 -26.23 -5.10 17.33
C THR A 56 -25.48 -4.01 16.57
N PRO A 57 -24.58 -3.22 17.20
CA PRO A 57 -23.70 -2.31 16.47
C PRO A 57 -22.73 -3.11 15.58
N VAL A 58 -22.39 -2.55 14.42
CA VAL A 58 -21.39 -3.12 13.51
C VAL A 58 -20.20 -2.19 13.44
N ASP A 59 -19.06 -2.67 13.90
CA ASP A 59 -17.79 -1.98 13.73
C ASP A 59 -17.19 -2.34 12.38
N LEU A 60 -16.92 -1.31 11.57
CA LEU A 60 -16.33 -1.43 10.25
C LEU A 60 -14.98 -0.73 10.26
N SER A 61 -13.90 -1.50 10.17
CA SER A 61 -12.55 -0.97 10.04
C SER A 61 -12.29 -0.52 8.61
N PHE A 62 -12.13 0.78 8.40
CA PHE A 62 -11.83 1.33 7.07
C PHE A 62 -10.34 1.38 6.82
N HIS A 63 -9.94 0.96 5.61
CA HIS A 63 -8.57 1.08 5.12
C HIS A 63 -8.53 1.72 3.73
N HIS A 64 -7.41 2.35 3.42
CA HIS A 64 -7.15 2.91 2.09
C HIS A 64 -6.87 1.77 1.11
N ILE A 65 -7.55 1.76 -0.04
CA ILE A 65 -7.36 0.70 -1.06
C ILE A 65 -6.40 1.12 -2.18
N MET A 66 -6.12 2.43 -2.30
CA MET A 66 -5.17 2.99 -3.26
C MET A 66 -3.75 3.05 -2.67
N SER A 67 -2.76 3.36 -3.51
CA SER A 67 -1.40 3.68 -3.07
C SER A 67 -1.17 5.18 -3.12
N SER A 68 -0.45 5.72 -2.12
CA SER A 68 0.04 7.10 -2.12
C SER A 68 1.51 7.12 -2.49
N LEU A 69 1.88 7.93 -3.48
CA LEU A 69 3.26 8.17 -3.86
C LEU A 69 3.67 9.62 -3.60
N ASN A 70 4.72 9.81 -2.80
CA ASN A 70 5.45 11.06 -2.67
C ASN A 70 6.84 10.93 -3.28
N ILE A 71 7.24 11.87 -4.13
CA ILE A 71 8.54 11.84 -4.80
C ILE A 71 9.37 13.02 -4.33
N LYS A 72 10.56 12.73 -3.83
CA LYS A 72 11.59 13.71 -3.48
C LYS A 72 12.75 13.60 -4.46
N VAL A 73 13.34 14.74 -4.82
CA VAL A 73 14.52 14.78 -5.67
C VAL A 73 15.58 15.68 -5.06
N LYS A 74 16.84 15.23 -5.11
CA LYS A 74 18.03 16.06 -4.92
C LYS A 74 18.92 15.99 -6.17
N SER A 75 19.84 16.92 -6.30
CA SER A 75 20.90 16.86 -7.29
C SER A 75 22.14 16.16 -6.74
N ALA A 76 22.72 15.24 -7.51
CA ALA A 76 24.03 14.63 -7.22
C ALA A 76 25.21 15.47 -7.74
N ASP A 77 25.00 16.21 -8.84
CA ASP A 77 26.09 16.81 -9.63
C ASP A 77 26.22 18.33 -9.40
N GLY A 78 25.73 18.82 -8.26
CA GLY A 78 25.67 20.25 -7.93
C GLY A 78 24.33 20.90 -8.30
N ASP A 79 24.18 22.18 -7.99
CA ASP A 79 22.90 22.87 -8.14
C ASP A 79 22.40 22.85 -9.59
N THR A 80 21.12 22.54 -9.77
CA THR A 80 20.47 22.46 -11.09
C THR A 80 19.04 22.96 -11.02
N GLN A 81 18.48 23.38 -12.14
CA GLN A 81 17.07 23.75 -12.23
C GLN A 81 16.30 22.68 -13.02
N LEU A 82 15.12 22.32 -12.53
CA LEU A 82 14.13 21.57 -13.28
C LEU A 82 13.14 22.55 -13.91
N GLY A 83 12.82 22.35 -15.18
CA GLY A 83 11.72 22.99 -15.88
C GLY A 83 10.42 22.31 -15.46
N LYS A 84 9.85 21.48 -16.33
CA LYS A 84 8.64 20.70 -16.05
C LYS A 84 8.96 19.37 -15.40
N VAL A 85 8.12 18.93 -14.45
CA VAL A 85 8.19 17.59 -13.85
C VAL A 85 6.83 16.93 -13.93
N GLU A 86 6.78 15.78 -14.60
CA GLU A 86 5.54 15.09 -14.90
C GLU A 86 5.56 13.61 -14.55
N LEU A 87 4.41 13.11 -14.14
CA LEU A 87 4.13 11.69 -14.06
C LEU A 87 3.09 11.34 -15.13
N SER A 88 3.47 10.52 -16.09
CA SER A 88 2.60 10.05 -17.16
C SER A 88 2.14 8.61 -16.90
N ILE A 89 0.87 8.35 -17.10
CA ILE A 89 0.22 7.04 -16.98
C ILE A 89 -0.21 6.60 -18.39
N GLU A 90 0.19 5.39 -18.77
CA GLU A 90 -0.17 4.82 -20.06
C GLU A 90 -1.69 4.71 -20.26
N GLU A 91 -2.14 4.76 -21.52
CA GLU A 91 -3.55 4.60 -21.87
C GLU A 91 -4.13 3.28 -21.34
N ASN A 92 -5.44 3.27 -21.06
CA ASN A 92 -6.17 2.12 -20.54
C ASN A 92 -5.73 1.62 -19.15
N GLN A 93 -4.91 2.41 -18.42
CA GLN A 93 -4.47 2.08 -17.05
C GLN A 93 -5.10 2.98 -15.98
N SER A 94 -5.88 3.98 -16.37
CA SER A 94 -6.41 5.03 -15.49
C SER A 94 -7.77 4.69 -14.86
N ALA A 95 -8.31 3.48 -15.07
CA ALA A 95 -9.52 3.01 -14.37
C ALA A 95 -9.42 1.54 -13.97
N ARG A 96 -9.93 1.21 -12.78
CA ARG A 96 -10.02 -0.15 -12.25
C ARG A 96 -11.30 -0.34 -11.45
N PHE A 97 -11.72 -1.59 -11.34
CA PHE A 97 -12.78 -1.98 -10.41
C PHE A 97 -12.18 -2.48 -9.11
N TYR A 98 -12.74 -2.06 -7.98
CA TYR A 98 -12.46 -2.70 -6.70
C TYR A 98 -13.67 -3.54 -6.29
N ASN A 99 -13.49 -4.85 -6.19
CA ASN A 99 -14.56 -5.77 -5.82
C ASN A 99 -14.67 -5.82 -4.30
N LEU A 100 -15.77 -5.29 -3.76
CA LEU A 100 -16.02 -5.21 -2.32
C LEU A 100 -16.15 -6.59 -1.68
N LYS A 101 -16.60 -7.61 -2.43
CA LYS A 101 -16.78 -8.97 -1.92
C LYS A 101 -15.47 -9.73 -1.82
N THR A 102 -14.62 -9.61 -2.84
CA THR A 102 -13.34 -10.34 -2.91
C THR A 102 -12.16 -9.51 -2.39
N THR A 103 -12.36 -8.22 -2.11
CA THR A 103 -11.33 -7.27 -1.68
C THR A 103 -10.16 -7.16 -2.67
N GLN A 104 -10.45 -7.29 -3.97
CA GLN A 104 -9.45 -7.34 -5.03
C GLN A 104 -9.67 -6.26 -6.10
N TRP A 105 -8.55 -5.76 -6.63
CA TRP A 105 -8.52 -4.92 -7.82
C TRP A 105 -8.69 -5.77 -9.08
N GLU A 106 -9.66 -5.40 -9.90
CA GLU A 106 -9.95 -5.99 -11.21
C GLU A 106 -9.71 -4.97 -12.32
N LYS A 107 -9.30 -5.43 -13.50
CA LYS A 107 -9.14 -4.56 -14.67
C LYS A 107 -10.50 -4.00 -15.10
N SER A 108 -10.53 -2.72 -15.44
CA SER A 108 -11.69 -2.14 -16.12
C SER A 108 -11.76 -2.59 -17.57
N THR A 109 -12.96 -2.74 -18.11
CA THR A 109 -13.22 -2.96 -19.54
C THR A 109 -13.37 -1.64 -20.30
N SER A 110 -13.43 -0.51 -19.59
CA SER A 110 -13.54 0.82 -20.19
C SER A 110 -12.19 1.30 -20.69
N LEU A 111 -12.15 1.77 -21.94
CA LEU A 111 -10.99 2.47 -22.47
C LEU A 111 -10.81 3.79 -21.72
N THR A 112 -9.58 4.12 -21.35
CA THR A 112 -9.24 5.38 -20.68
C THR A 112 -8.10 6.09 -21.39
N PRO A 113 -8.14 7.42 -21.51
CA PRO A 113 -7.01 8.15 -22.05
C PRO A 113 -5.77 8.00 -21.15
N SER A 114 -4.59 8.27 -21.71
CA SER A 114 -3.40 8.49 -20.89
C SER A 114 -3.63 9.66 -19.92
N ALA A 115 -2.96 9.61 -18.78
CA ALA A 115 -2.99 10.70 -17.81
C ALA A 115 -1.62 11.34 -17.70
N ASN A 116 -1.54 12.67 -17.61
CA ASN A 116 -0.28 13.41 -17.45
C ASN A 116 -0.40 14.38 -16.29
N TYR A 117 0.38 14.13 -15.24
CA TYR A 117 0.32 14.87 -13.99
C TYR A 117 1.49 15.79 -13.87
N LEU A 118 1.23 17.09 -13.98
CA LEU A 118 2.18 18.11 -13.58
C LEU A 118 2.38 18.06 -12.06
N LEU A 119 3.59 17.73 -11.63
CA LEU A 119 3.95 17.66 -10.21
C LEU A 119 4.51 18.99 -9.72
N SER A 120 5.51 19.51 -10.44
CA SER A 120 6.16 20.80 -10.15
C SER A 120 6.70 21.44 -11.42
N GLU A 121 6.93 22.75 -11.36
CA GLU A 121 7.62 23.50 -12.40
C GLU A 121 8.67 24.45 -11.80
N ASN A 122 9.75 24.68 -12.55
CA ASN A 122 10.82 25.63 -12.21
C ASN A 122 11.48 25.36 -10.85
N THR A 123 11.59 24.08 -10.47
CA THR A 123 12.13 23.63 -9.19
C THR A 123 13.65 23.72 -9.16
N SER A 124 14.21 24.44 -8.19
CA SER A 124 15.66 24.44 -7.94
C SER A 124 16.05 23.23 -7.10
N LEU A 125 17.08 22.51 -7.53
CA LEU A 125 17.64 21.37 -6.83
C LEU A 125 19.03 21.69 -6.31
N SER A 126 19.32 21.19 -5.12
CA SER A 126 20.64 21.15 -4.50
C SER A 126 20.89 19.74 -3.96
N SER A 127 21.90 19.56 -3.11
CA SER A 127 22.14 18.30 -2.39
C SER A 127 21.03 17.94 -1.38
N ILE A 128 20.15 18.89 -1.02
CA ILE A 128 19.03 18.66 -0.11
C ILE A 128 17.80 18.21 -0.93
N PRO A 129 17.17 17.07 -0.59
CA PRO A 129 15.95 16.62 -1.26
C PRO A 129 14.78 17.59 -1.10
N VAL A 130 14.09 17.88 -2.20
CA VAL A 130 12.85 18.65 -2.24
C VAL A 130 11.69 17.78 -2.74
N ASN A 131 10.48 18.01 -2.24
CA ASN A 131 9.28 17.31 -2.75
C ASN A 131 8.94 17.83 -4.16
N LEU A 132 8.69 16.92 -5.09
CA LEU A 132 8.18 17.26 -6.42
C LEU A 132 6.67 17.46 -6.44
N ASN A 133 5.95 16.90 -5.47
CA ASN A 133 4.51 16.97 -5.36
C ASN A 133 4.14 17.56 -3.99
N SER A 134 3.18 18.48 -3.95
CA SER A 134 2.77 19.13 -2.68
C SER A 134 1.86 18.26 -1.80
N THR A 135 1.18 17.29 -2.42
CA THR A 135 0.35 16.26 -1.78
C THR A 135 0.69 14.92 -2.41
N PRO A 136 0.48 13.78 -1.74
CA PRO A 136 0.79 12.49 -2.34
C PRO A 136 -0.09 12.19 -3.56
N VAL A 137 0.50 11.63 -4.60
CA VAL A 137 -0.21 11.21 -5.83
C VAL A 137 -0.86 9.86 -5.56
N LEU A 138 -2.18 9.79 -5.74
CA LEU A 138 -2.92 8.54 -5.62
C LEU A 138 -2.83 7.73 -6.91
N LEU A 139 -2.42 6.47 -6.80
CA LEU A 139 -2.28 5.54 -7.92
C LEU A 139 -2.86 4.18 -7.55
N PHE A 140 -3.19 3.37 -8.56
CA PHE A 140 -3.59 1.99 -8.31
C PHE A 140 -2.39 1.14 -7.89
N PRO A 141 -2.56 0.20 -6.95
CA PRO A 141 -1.50 -0.72 -6.60
C PRO A 141 -1.00 -1.56 -7.79
N GLY A 142 0.30 -1.83 -7.85
CA GLY A 142 0.91 -2.69 -8.87
C GLY A 142 0.89 -2.13 -10.30
N MET A 143 0.82 -0.81 -10.48
CA MET A 143 0.80 -0.17 -11.81
C MET A 143 2.14 0.44 -12.24
N GLU A 144 3.24 0.14 -11.55
CA GLU A 144 4.56 0.75 -11.73
C GLU A 144 5.06 0.71 -13.19
N GLN A 145 4.81 -0.40 -13.89
CA GLN A 145 5.21 -0.58 -15.30
C GLN A 145 4.53 0.37 -16.29
N PHE A 146 3.43 0.97 -15.88
CA PHE A 146 2.60 1.88 -16.66
C PHE A 146 2.78 3.34 -16.27
N VAL A 147 3.65 3.62 -15.31
CA VAL A 147 3.87 4.96 -14.77
C VAL A 147 5.30 5.39 -15.05
N LYS A 148 5.45 6.55 -15.68
CA LYS A 148 6.73 7.12 -16.07
C LYS A 148 6.89 8.52 -15.48
N LEU A 149 7.96 8.74 -14.74
CA LEU A 149 8.40 10.06 -14.29
C LEU A 149 9.27 10.68 -15.40
N THR A 150 9.00 11.92 -15.75
CA THR A 150 9.81 12.73 -16.68
C THR A 150 10.13 14.06 -16.03
N VAL A 151 11.40 14.46 -16.08
CA VAL A 151 11.86 15.78 -15.64
C VAL A 151 12.58 16.46 -16.79
N ASP A 152 12.27 17.73 -17.01
CA ASP A 152 13.03 18.57 -17.91
C ASP A 152 14.14 19.21 -17.09
N LYS A 153 15.39 18.78 -17.29
CA LYS A 153 16.55 19.34 -16.61
C LYS A 153 17.09 20.50 -17.44
N LYS A 154 17.29 21.66 -16.80
CA LYS A 154 17.90 22.82 -17.44
C LYS A 154 19.41 22.61 -17.58
N SER A 155 19.90 22.73 -18.80
CA SER A 155 21.32 22.71 -19.14
C SER A 155 21.96 24.09 -18.94
N PRO A 156 23.29 24.18 -18.78
CA PRO A 156 23.99 25.46 -18.57
C PRO A 156 23.80 26.48 -19.70
N ASP A 157 23.53 26.02 -20.92
CA ASP A 157 23.22 26.85 -22.10
C ASP A 157 21.77 27.38 -22.10
N GLY A 158 20.96 27.03 -21.10
CA GLY A 158 19.57 27.44 -20.94
C GLY A 158 18.56 26.53 -21.63
N SER A 159 19.00 25.50 -22.36
CA SER A 159 18.11 24.49 -22.95
C SER A 159 17.58 23.52 -21.89
N TYR A 160 16.59 22.70 -22.27
CA TYR A 160 16.01 21.67 -21.41
C TYR A 160 16.16 20.30 -22.05
N ASP A 161 16.68 19.36 -21.28
CA ASP A 161 16.81 17.96 -21.66
C ASP A 161 15.88 17.09 -20.79
N ALA A 162 15.07 16.25 -21.44
CA ALA A 162 14.14 15.37 -20.76
C ALA A 162 14.86 14.12 -20.24
N ILE A 163 14.79 13.89 -18.94
CA ILE A 163 15.26 12.67 -18.28
C ILE A 163 14.03 11.92 -17.79
N SER A 164 13.95 10.63 -18.11
CA SER A 164 12.78 9.82 -17.74
C SER A 164 13.16 8.49 -17.11
N MET A 165 12.26 7.97 -16.28
CA MET A 165 12.32 6.61 -15.75
C MET A 165 10.91 6.02 -15.58
N LYS A 166 10.72 4.72 -15.82
CA LYS A 166 9.52 4.03 -15.36
C LYS A 166 9.65 3.72 -13.87
N LEU A 167 8.53 3.71 -13.15
CA LEU A 167 8.55 3.30 -11.74
C LEU A 167 8.95 1.83 -11.59
N SER A 168 8.67 0.98 -12.58
CA SER A 168 9.09 -0.43 -12.60
C SER A 168 10.60 -0.64 -12.71
N ASP A 169 11.34 0.37 -13.18
CA ASP A 169 12.80 0.28 -13.35
C ASP A 169 13.53 0.58 -12.03
N ILE A 170 12.79 1.04 -11.01
CA ILE A 170 13.32 1.41 -9.70
C ILE A 170 13.74 0.17 -8.94
N LYS A 171 15.01 0.21 -8.51
CA LYS A 171 15.65 -0.84 -7.74
C LYS A 171 16.30 -0.25 -6.50
N ASP A 172 16.34 -1.02 -5.44
CA ASP A 172 17.13 -0.69 -4.26
C ASP A 172 18.64 -0.77 -4.56
N ASN A 173 19.46 -0.47 -3.55
CA ASN A 173 20.91 -0.54 -3.64
C ASN A 173 21.44 -1.97 -3.88
N THR A 174 20.63 -3.01 -3.72
CA THR A 174 20.95 -4.41 -4.00
C THR A 174 20.55 -4.83 -5.42
N GLY A 175 19.86 -3.96 -6.17
CA GLY A 175 19.31 -4.26 -7.49
C GLY A 175 17.95 -4.96 -7.47
N THR A 176 17.30 -5.03 -6.30
CA THR A 176 15.97 -5.64 -6.14
C THR A 176 14.88 -4.61 -6.48
N PRO A 177 13.84 -4.98 -7.27
CA PRO A 177 12.71 -4.08 -7.53
C PRO A 177 12.02 -3.61 -6.25
N ILE A 178 11.71 -2.32 -6.18
CA ILE A 178 11.00 -1.74 -5.03
C ILE A 178 9.49 -1.69 -5.35
N PRO A 179 8.61 -2.36 -4.58
CA PRO A 179 7.17 -2.27 -4.76
C PRO A 179 6.65 -0.94 -4.18
N LEU A 180 6.65 0.10 -5.00
CA LEU A 180 6.25 1.45 -4.57
C LEU A 180 4.75 1.62 -4.47
N LEU A 181 3.97 0.92 -5.30
CA LEU A 181 2.53 1.11 -5.41
C LEU A 181 1.80 -0.05 -4.73
N LEU A 182 1.61 0.10 -3.43
CA LEU A 182 1.02 -0.92 -2.57
C LEU A 182 -0.34 -0.45 -2.00
N PRO A 183 -1.34 -1.33 -1.87
CA PRO A 183 -2.65 -0.97 -1.33
C PRO A 183 -2.52 -0.50 0.12
N GLY A 184 -3.07 0.67 0.43
CA GLY A 184 -3.07 1.20 1.79
C GLY A 184 -1.72 1.66 2.30
N VAL A 185 -0.75 1.88 1.40
CA VAL A 185 0.62 2.27 1.76
C VAL A 185 0.93 3.67 1.23
N ARG A 186 1.57 4.46 2.10
CA ARG A 186 2.23 5.71 1.76
C ARG A 186 3.69 5.43 1.44
N SER A 187 4.06 5.61 0.19
CA SER A 187 5.41 5.44 -0.32
C SER A 187 6.06 6.80 -0.51
N THR A 188 7.25 7.00 0.08
CA THR A 188 8.11 8.14 -0.26
C THR A 188 9.34 7.62 -0.98
N LEU A 189 9.51 8.04 -2.23
CA LEU A 189 10.68 7.74 -3.05
C LEU A 189 11.58 8.96 -3.07
N THR A 190 12.83 8.82 -2.64
CA THR A 190 13.86 9.86 -2.74
C THR A 190 14.84 9.50 -3.83
N LEU A 191 14.89 10.32 -4.87
CA LEU A 191 15.77 10.17 -6.02
C LEU A 191 16.93 11.17 -5.95
N SER A 192 18.09 10.73 -6.41
CA SER A 192 19.21 11.60 -6.73
C SER A 192 19.32 11.70 -8.24
N LEU A 193 19.13 12.91 -8.75
CA LEU A 193 19.28 13.24 -10.17
C LEU A 193 20.77 13.41 -10.49
N LYS A 194 21.26 12.60 -11.43
CA LYS A 194 22.58 12.72 -12.04
C LYS A 194 22.46 13.41 -13.40
N SER A 195 23.59 13.55 -14.09
CA SER A 195 23.67 14.28 -15.35
C SER A 195 22.69 13.80 -16.41
N THR A 196 22.47 12.48 -16.50
CA THR A 196 21.66 11.85 -17.55
C THR A 196 20.66 10.82 -17.05
N ASN A 197 20.63 10.53 -15.74
CA ASN A 197 19.74 9.51 -15.19
C ASN A 197 19.37 9.77 -13.72
N PHE A 198 18.45 8.95 -13.22
CA PHE A 198 18.11 8.89 -11.80
C PHE A 198 18.86 7.75 -11.12
N SER A 199 19.15 7.95 -9.85
CA SER A 199 19.49 6.89 -8.91
C SER A 199 18.60 6.99 -7.68
N VAL A 200 18.26 5.84 -7.10
CA VAL A 200 17.49 5.80 -5.85
C VAL A 200 18.44 6.13 -4.70
N ASP A 201 18.11 7.15 -3.93
CA ASP A 201 18.86 7.53 -2.72
C ASP A 201 18.32 6.77 -1.50
N ASN A 202 16.99 6.84 -1.31
CA ASN A 202 16.28 6.11 -0.27
C ASN A 202 14.80 5.95 -0.65
N TYR A 203 14.11 5.03 -0.01
CA TYR A 203 12.67 4.91 -0.06
C TYR A 203 12.13 4.60 1.35
N SER A 204 10.88 4.98 1.61
CA SER A 204 10.16 4.57 2.81
C SER A 204 8.76 4.12 2.45
N LEU A 205 8.35 3.00 3.01
CA LEU A 205 6.98 2.48 2.92
C LEU A 205 6.39 2.57 4.33
N GLN A 206 5.21 3.14 4.44
CA GLN A 206 4.50 3.30 5.70
C GLN A 206 3.03 2.93 5.50
N GLU A 207 2.44 2.18 6.44
CA GLU A 207 1.00 1.94 6.41
C GLU A 207 0.26 3.28 6.52
N TRP A 208 -0.79 3.45 5.71
CA TRP A 208 -1.62 4.66 5.79
C TRP A 208 -2.47 4.67 7.08
N GLY A 209 -2.65 3.51 7.71
CA GLY A 209 -3.39 3.33 8.95
C GLY A 209 -4.87 3.03 8.73
N VAL A 210 -5.51 2.50 9.76
CA VAL A 210 -6.98 2.31 9.83
C VAL A 210 -7.63 3.65 10.19
N VAL A 211 -8.63 4.07 9.42
CA VAL A 211 -9.40 5.31 9.67
C VAL A 211 -10.55 4.98 10.62
N ASN A 212 -10.26 4.78 11.91
CA ASN A 212 -11.29 4.59 12.94
C ASN A 212 -11.55 5.89 13.71
N LYS A 213 -12.82 6.17 13.99
CA LYS A 213 -13.29 7.44 14.58
C LYS A 213 -12.97 7.58 16.08
N ASP A 214 -12.68 6.48 16.77
CA ASP A 214 -12.52 6.43 18.23
C ASP A 214 -11.23 5.69 18.64
N ILE A 215 -10.07 6.28 18.34
CA ILE A 215 -8.84 5.95 19.09
C ILE A 215 -8.57 7.12 20.04
N ASP A 216 -9.19 7.07 21.22
CA ASP A 216 -8.57 7.63 22.42
C ASP A 216 -7.19 6.99 22.51
N THR A 217 -6.15 7.74 22.16
CA THR A 217 -4.77 7.24 22.11
C THR A 217 -4.39 6.84 23.53
N PRO A 218 -4.31 5.54 23.88
CA PRO A 218 -3.74 5.16 25.16
C PRO A 218 -2.25 5.50 25.09
N ALA A 219 -1.66 5.93 26.20
CA ALA A 219 -0.21 6.12 26.28
C ALA A 219 0.52 4.85 25.80
N PRO A 220 1.65 4.98 25.06
CA PRO A 220 2.32 3.87 24.40
C PRO A 220 2.95 2.95 25.44
N SER A 221 2.26 1.88 25.82
CA SER A 221 2.77 0.92 26.82
C SER A 221 3.54 -0.25 26.22
N ALA A 222 3.53 -0.47 24.89
CA ALA A 222 4.42 -1.44 24.24
C ALA A 222 4.47 -1.24 22.71
N ARG A 223 5.35 -0.36 22.22
CA ARG A 223 5.75 -0.39 20.82
C ARG A 223 6.48 -1.69 20.52
N GLY A 224 6.19 -2.32 19.39
CA GLY A 224 6.79 -3.61 19.08
C GLY A 224 6.63 -4.07 17.65
N GLN A 225 7.40 -5.08 17.28
CA GLN A 225 7.41 -5.66 15.93
C GLN A 225 6.73 -7.02 15.93
N ILE A 226 6.17 -7.38 14.79
CA ILE A 226 5.73 -8.74 14.54
C ILE A 226 6.80 -9.45 13.71
N VAL A 227 7.28 -10.58 14.22
CA VAL A 227 8.17 -11.49 13.50
C VAL A 227 7.30 -12.60 12.93
N ILE A 228 7.36 -12.82 11.62
CA ILE A 228 6.67 -13.94 11.00
C ILE A 228 7.71 -14.96 10.58
N ASN A 229 7.66 -16.13 11.22
CA ASN A 229 8.41 -17.30 10.84
C ASN A 229 7.54 -18.18 9.96
N VAL A 230 8.04 -18.59 8.80
CA VAL A 230 7.37 -19.62 8.01
C VAL A 230 8.29 -20.80 7.78
N TYR A 231 7.79 -21.98 8.14
CA TYR A 231 8.46 -23.25 7.90
C TYR A 231 8.05 -23.72 6.51
N SER A 232 9.02 -24.05 5.65
CA SER A 232 8.83 -24.76 4.36
C SER A 232 8.08 -24.06 3.22
N LEU A 233 7.89 -22.73 3.24
CA LEU A 233 7.47 -21.99 2.04
C LEU A 233 8.58 -21.98 0.97
N ASP A 234 8.21 -22.04 -0.32
CA ASP A 234 9.13 -21.65 -1.40
C ASP A 234 9.63 -20.23 -1.14
N ILE A 235 10.96 -20.06 -1.08
CA ILE A 235 11.66 -18.79 -0.90
C ILE A 235 11.08 -17.70 -1.80
N LYS A 236 10.65 -18.05 -3.03
CA LYS A 236 10.05 -17.10 -3.97
C LYS A 236 8.68 -16.59 -3.51
N ARG A 237 7.84 -17.45 -2.95
CA ARG A 237 6.50 -17.07 -2.47
C ARG A 237 6.62 -16.25 -1.18
N TYR A 238 7.53 -16.65 -0.30
CA TYR A 238 7.82 -15.94 0.94
C TYR A 238 8.32 -14.50 0.71
N LYS A 239 9.19 -14.27 -0.27
CA LYS A 239 9.66 -12.93 -0.67
C LYS A 239 8.55 -12.00 -1.18
N LYS A 240 7.36 -12.53 -1.44
CA LYS A 240 6.19 -11.75 -1.87
C LYS A 240 5.29 -11.34 -0.70
N ILE A 241 5.56 -11.72 0.55
CA ILE A 241 4.77 -11.26 1.69
C ILE A 241 4.99 -9.76 1.84
N GLN A 242 3.92 -8.98 1.74
CA GLN A 242 3.96 -7.53 1.71
C GLN A 242 3.54 -6.92 3.05
N SER A 243 2.43 -7.38 3.60
CA SER A 243 1.90 -6.90 4.88
C SER A 243 1.04 -7.97 5.52
N ILE A 244 0.74 -7.77 6.80
CA ILE A 244 -0.20 -8.58 7.55
C ILE A 244 -1.30 -7.74 8.16
N GLN A 245 -2.43 -8.38 8.40
CA GLN A 245 -3.52 -7.89 9.23
C GLN A 245 -3.86 -8.96 10.26
N ILE A 246 -4.03 -8.53 11.50
CA ILE A 246 -4.46 -9.37 12.61
C ILE A 246 -5.74 -8.77 13.17
N ILE A 247 -6.79 -9.56 13.22
CA ILE A 247 -8.05 -9.19 13.85
C ILE A 247 -8.17 -10.02 15.13
N SER A 248 -8.21 -9.37 16.29
CA SER A 248 -8.30 -10.04 17.58
C SER A 248 -9.05 -9.18 18.60
N LEU A 249 -9.99 -9.78 19.33
CA LEU A 249 -10.77 -9.11 20.39
C LEU A 249 -11.40 -7.76 19.96
N GLY A 250 -11.89 -7.68 18.72
CA GLY A 250 -12.49 -6.46 18.16
C GLY A 250 -11.49 -5.36 17.79
N LYS A 251 -10.19 -5.61 17.91
CA LYS A 251 -9.13 -4.73 17.41
C LYS A 251 -8.50 -5.29 16.14
N GLU A 252 -8.08 -4.38 15.28
CA GLU A 252 -7.37 -4.69 14.04
C GLU A 252 -5.96 -4.07 14.08
N TYR A 253 -4.98 -4.87 13.70
CA TYR A 253 -3.58 -4.49 13.64
C TYR A 253 -3.08 -4.76 12.21
N ARG A 254 -2.53 -3.76 11.53
CA ARG A 254 -1.92 -3.89 10.21
C ARG A 254 -0.47 -3.49 10.26
N ALA A 255 0.39 -4.22 9.58
CA ALA A 255 1.82 -3.92 9.57
C ALA A 255 2.48 -4.35 8.25
N ILE A 256 3.30 -3.47 7.69
CA ILE A 256 4.09 -3.75 6.47
C ILE A 256 5.35 -4.53 6.82
N ILE A 257 5.77 -5.44 5.94
CA ILE A 257 7.07 -6.10 6.04
C ILE A 257 8.20 -5.13 5.70
N THR A 258 9.13 -4.93 6.63
CA THR A 258 10.27 -4.01 6.47
C THR A 258 11.57 -4.72 6.16
N SER A 259 11.73 -5.97 6.61
CA SER A 259 12.97 -6.71 6.38
C SER A 259 12.76 -8.22 6.31
N ILE A 260 13.63 -8.86 5.54
CA ILE A 260 13.74 -10.31 5.46
C ILE A 260 15.04 -10.71 6.16
N LEU A 261 14.93 -11.47 7.26
CA LEU A 261 16.06 -12.01 7.99
C LEU A 261 16.56 -13.27 7.28
N SER A 262 17.56 -13.09 6.42
CA SER A 262 18.07 -14.14 5.51
C SER A 262 19.06 -15.12 6.16
N SER A 263 18.96 -15.42 7.46
CA SER A 263 19.92 -16.29 8.16
C SER A 263 19.24 -17.51 8.78
N ALA A 264 19.20 -18.60 8.00
CA ALA A 264 18.74 -19.95 8.35
C ALA A 264 17.22 -20.16 8.50
N PHE A 265 16.82 -21.43 8.37
CA PHE A 265 15.45 -21.91 8.50
C PHE A 265 15.03 -21.89 9.99
N PRO A 266 13.83 -21.40 10.35
CA PRO A 266 12.76 -20.90 9.47
C PRO A 266 13.06 -19.53 8.85
N PHE A 267 12.46 -19.23 7.70
CA PHE A 267 12.55 -17.89 7.14
C PHE A 267 11.74 -16.92 7.99
N SER A 268 12.37 -15.81 8.41
CA SER A 268 11.76 -14.80 9.29
C SER A 268 11.67 -13.43 8.62
N VAL A 269 10.48 -12.80 8.66
CA VAL A 269 10.27 -11.42 8.22
C VAL A 269 9.91 -10.57 9.42
N LEU A 270 10.35 -9.33 9.42
CA LEU A 270 9.98 -8.34 10.42
C LEU A 270 9.02 -7.34 9.82
N THR A 271 7.98 -7.00 10.58
CA THR A 271 7.12 -5.86 10.26
C THR A 271 7.75 -4.54 10.67
N GLU A 272 7.11 -3.43 10.32
CA GLU A 272 7.32 -2.15 10.99
C GLU A 272 6.93 -2.22 12.48
N ASP A 273 7.36 -1.20 13.24
CA ASP A 273 6.96 -1.05 14.64
C ASP A 273 5.49 -0.63 14.71
N LEU A 274 4.68 -1.42 15.41
CA LEU A 274 3.32 -1.05 15.75
C LEU A 274 3.29 -0.24 17.04
N ASP A 275 2.38 0.74 17.10
CA ASP A 275 2.14 1.52 18.32
C ASP A 275 1.57 0.67 19.46
N GLU A 276 0.81 -0.38 19.14
CA GLU A 276 0.31 -1.39 20.07
C GLU A 276 0.43 -2.78 19.43
N LEU A 277 1.03 -3.75 20.13
CA LEU A 277 0.97 -5.15 19.73
C LEU A 277 -0.36 -5.79 20.18
N PRO A 278 -0.89 -6.78 19.44
CA PRO A 278 -1.99 -7.60 19.93
C PRO A 278 -1.67 -8.12 21.34
N GLN A 279 -2.57 -7.99 22.31
CA GLN A 279 -2.29 -8.43 23.69
C GLN A 279 -2.46 -9.95 23.87
N SER A 280 -3.38 -10.55 23.10
CA SER A 280 -3.57 -11.99 23.04
C SER A 280 -4.19 -12.38 21.70
N LEU A 281 -3.73 -13.51 21.14
CA LEU A 281 -4.36 -14.17 20.01
C LEU A 281 -5.04 -15.46 20.51
N GLY A 282 -6.29 -15.64 20.15
CA GLY A 282 -7.09 -16.80 20.52
C GLY A 282 -7.75 -17.46 19.31
N VAL A 283 -8.57 -18.47 19.55
CA VAL A 283 -9.24 -19.26 18.49
C VAL A 283 -10.13 -18.44 17.53
N TYR A 284 -10.52 -17.24 17.93
CA TYR A 284 -11.30 -16.30 17.10
C TYR A 284 -10.43 -15.27 16.36
N SER A 285 -9.11 -15.28 16.59
CA SER A 285 -8.19 -14.36 15.93
C SER A 285 -7.96 -14.79 14.47
N GLN A 286 -8.02 -13.81 13.58
CA GLN A 286 -7.75 -14.02 12.16
C GLN A 286 -6.42 -13.36 11.80
N LEU A 287 -5.53 -14.14 11.18
CA LEU A 287 -4.32 -13.63 10.55
C LEU A 287 -4.54 -13.61 9.05
N ILE A 288 -4.37 -12.45 8.43
CA ILE A 288 -4.52 -12.26 6.99
C ILE A 288 -3.19 -11.77 6.44
N ILE A 289 -2.69 -12.44 5.41
CA ILE A 289 -1.43 -12.13 4.76
C ILE A 289 -1.71 -11.57 3.37
N TYR A 290 -1.19 -10.39 3.09
CA TYR A 290 -1.27 -9.74 1.80
C TYR A 290 0.05 -9.93 1.05
N MET A 291 -0.04 -10.36 -0.19
CA MET A 291 1.11 -10.56 -1.06
C MET A 291 1.27 -9.42 -2.06
N THR A 292 2.48 -9.21 -2.56
CA THR A 292 2.80 -8.18 -3.56
C THR A 292 2.08 -8.35 -4.90
N ASP A 293 1.53 -9.54 -5.18
CA ASP A 293 0.70 -9.81 -6.37
C ASP A 293 -0.80 -9.64 -6.11
N ASN A 294 -1.17 -9.00 -4.99
CA ASN A 294 -2.54 -8.80 -4.50
C ASN A 294 -3.29 -10.08 -4.10
N SER A 295 -2.60 -11.23 -4.03
CA SER A 295 -3.20 -12.42 -3.41
C SER A 295 -3.31 -12.23 -1.89
N VAL A 296 -4.36 -12.80 -1.31
CA VAL A 296 -4.70 -12.66 0.12
C VAL A 296 -4.89 -14.06 0.71
N PHE A 297 -4.17 -14.35 1.79
CA PHE A 297 -4.26 -15.63 2.50
C PHE A 297 -4.84 -15.40 3.89
N LYS A 298 -5.97 -16.05 4.18
CA LYS A 298 -6.54 -16.08 5.53
C LYS A 298 -6.00 -17.31 6.24
N ILE A 299 -5.14 -17.10 7.23
CA ILE A 299 -4.48 -18.15 8.00
C ILE A 299 -5.34 -18.45 9.24
N PRO A 300 -5.89 -19.66 9.38
CA PRO A 300 -6.63 -20.06 10.57
C PRO A 300 -5.73 -20.10 11.81
N PHE A 301 -6.28 -19.80 12.99
CA PHE A 301 -5.53 -19.90 14.27
C PHE A 301 -4.90 -21.28 14.50
N SER A 302 -5.51 -22.36 14.00
CA SER A 302 -4.95 -23.71 14.08
C SER A 302 -3.67 -23.91 13.27
N MET A 303 -3.32 -22.98 12.38
CA MET A 303 -2.19 -23.08 11.46
C MET A 303 -1.07 -22.09 11.77
N TYR A 304 -1.14 -21.39 12.90
CA TYR A 304 -0.01 -20.60 13.38
C TYR A 304 0.13 -20.67 14.90
N GLN A 305 1.39 -20.63 15.36
CA GLN A 305 1.74 -20.51 16.76
C GLN A 305 2.10 -19.06 17.08
N CYS A 306 1.71 -18.62 18.27
CA CYS A 306 1.95 -17.28 18.76
C CYS A 306 2.86 -17.35 19.99
N GLN A 307 3.94 -16.58 19.98
CA GLN A 307 4.85 -16.39 21.12
C GLN A 307 5.11 -14.90 21.33
N TYR A 308 5.20 -14.48 22.59
CA TYR A 308 5.59 -13.12 22.95
C TYR A 308 7.01 -13.11 23.49
N ASP A 309 7.85 -12.24 22.96
CA ASP A 309 9.21 -11.99 23.45
C ASP A 309 9.39 -10.49 23.68
N ALA A 310 9.28 -10.06 24.95
CA ALA A 310 9.35 -8.67 25.41
C ALA A 310 8.50 -7.68 24.59
N ASN A 311 9.05 -7.14 23.51
CA ASN A 311 8.43 -6.16 22.61
C ASN A 311 8.16 -6.75 21.21
N ARG A 312 8.08 -8.07 21.09
CA ARG A 312 7.87 -8.77 19.82
C ARG A 312 6.78 -9.80 19.95
N LEU A 313 5.91 -9.81 18.95
CA LEU A 313 4.97 -10.89 18.70
C LEU A 313 5.58 -11.77 17.60
N ILE A 314 5.85 -13.04 17.92
CA ILE A 314 6.39 -14.01 16.98
C ILE A 314 5.25 -14.91 16.52
N LEU A 315 4.94 -14.85 15.23
CA LEU A 315 3.97 -15.70 14.56
C LEU A 315 4.70 -16.75 13.74
N THR A 316 4.56 -18.01 14.13
CA THR A 316 5.12 -19.15 13.40
C THR A 316 4.01 -19.83 12.61
N ILE A 317 4.03 -19.69 11.29
CA ILE A 317 2.98 -20.17 10.39
C ILE A 317 3.39 -21.50 9.76
N ASP A 318 2.45 -22.45 9.74
CA ASP A 318 2.60 -23.69 8.99
C ASP A 318 2.53 -23.42 7.47
N SER A 319 3.49 -23.95 6.70
CA SER A 319 3.47 -23.90 5.23
C SER A 319 2.15 -24.35 4.62
N GLU A 320 1.47 -25.33 5.22
CA GLU A 320 0.21 -25.87 4.68
C GLU A 320 -0.89 -24.81 4.61
N ALA A 321 -0.80 -23.75 5.41
CA ALA A 321 -1.74 -22.64 5.38
C ALA A 321 -1.76 -21.87 4.05
N PHE A 322 -0.71 -21.98 3.23
CA PHE A 322 -0.59 -21.32 1.92
C PHE A 322 -0.99 -22.22 0.74
N ASN A 323 -1.45 -23.44 1.02
CA ASN A 323 -1.90 -24.40 0.00
C ASN A 323 -3.44 -24.43 -0.14
N GLN A 324 -4.15 -23.56 0.58
CA GLN A 324 -5.60 -23.39 0.51
C GLN A 324 -6.02 -22.51 -0.68
#